data_AF-A0A6J6GHE5-F1
#
_entry.id   AF-A0A6J6GHE5-F1
#
_cell.length_a   1.000
_cell.length_b   1.000
_cell.length_c   1.000
_cell.angle_alpha   90.00
_cell.angle_beta   90.00
_cell.angle_gamma   90.00
#
_symmetry.space_group_name_H-M   'P 1'
#
loop_
_entity.id
_entity.type
_entity.pdbx_description
1 polymer ?
#
loop_
_entity_poly.entity_id
_entity_poly.type
_entity_poly.pdbx_seq_one_letter_code
_entity_poly.pdbx_strand_id
1 'polypeptide(L)'
;MGHIDWSKSADEILRTSRALQERPGIYTYHQGNKISLFGLSESLLPNSLSAIGSIESCAQGLLVRCSDSVLLIDEVIPAGKKRMSAADFARGAHLTSESAFE
;
A
#
# COMPACT_ATOMS: atom_id res chain seq x y z
N MET A 1 -4.88 -11.96 -9.74
CA MET A 1 -4.51 -10.92 -8.76
C MET A 1 -4.63 -9.60 -9.50
N GLY A 2 -5.12 -8.52 -8.88
CA GLY A 2 -5.18 -7.20 -9.53
C GLY A 2 -3.95 -6.36 -9.17
N HIS A 3 -3.20 -5.88 -10.16
CA HIS A 3 -2.16 -4.88 -9.93
C HIS A 3 -2.85 -3.55 -9.60
N ILE A 4 -2.39 -2.88 -8.54
CA ILE A 4 -2.96 -1.61 -8.11
C ILE A 4 -2.34 -0.51 -8.96
N ASP A 5 -3.21 0.29 -9.53
CA ASP A 5 -2.82 1.53 -10.19
C ASP A 5 -3.04 2.69 -9.22
N TRP A 6 -1.95 3.18 -8.62
CA TRP A 6 -1.98 4.29 -7.66
C TRP A 6 -2.38 5.63 -8.29
N SER A 7 -2.37 5.74 -9.63
CA SER A 7 -2.86 6.93 -10.33
C SER A 7 -4.38 7.08 -10.27
N LYS A 8 -5.09 6.04 -9.84
CA LYS A 8 -6.53 6.08 -9.61
C LYS A 8 -6.89 6.74 -8.29
N SER A 9 -8.18 7.09 -8.18
CA SER A 9 -8.73 7.61 -6.94
C SER A 9 -8.69 6.55 -5.83
N ALA A 10 -8.57 7.00 -4.58
CA ALA A 10 -8.61 6.13 -3.42
C ALA A 10 -9.89 5.30 -3.37
N ASP A 11 -11.04 5.87 -3.72
CA ASP A 11 -12.30 5.14 -3.78
C ASP A 11 -12.28 4.00 -4.81
N GLU A 12 -11.71 4.23 -6.01
CA GLU A 12 -11.58 3.18 -7.03
C GLU A 12 -10.67 2.04 -6.56
N ILE A 13 -9.54 2.37 -5.91
CA ILE A 13 -8.62 1.38 -5.36
C ILE A 13 -9.31 0.60 -4.24
N LEU A 14 -10.03 1.26 -3.34
CA LEU A 14 -10.79 0.63 -2.27
C LEU A 14 -11.92 -0.26 -2.81
N ARG A 15 -12.62 0.17 -3.85
CA ARG A 15 -13.62 -0.64 -4.56
C ARG A 15 -12.99 -1.89 -5.15
N THR A 16 -11.84 -1.75 -5.80
CA THR A 16 -11.08 -2.87 -6.38
C THR A 16 -10.59 -3.83 -5.29
N SER A 17 -10.08 -3.29 -4.19
CA SER A 17 -9.65 -4.04 -3.01
C SER A 17 -10.80 -4.89 -2.43
N ARG A 18 -11.97 -4.27 -2.22
CA ARG A 18 -13.18 -4.96 -1.74
C ARG A 18 -13.70 -6.01 -2.72
N ALA A 19 -13.65 -5.72 -4.03
CA ALA A 19 -14.08 -6.66 -5.06
C ALA A 19 -13.17 -7.90 -5.16
N LEU A 20 -11.89 -7.78 -4.76
CA LEU A 20 -10.89 -8.84 -4.86
C LEU A 20 -10.51 -9.47 -3.50
N GLN A 21 -11.26 -9.14 -2.45
CA GLN A 21 -10.91 -9.38 -1.04
C GLN A 21 -10.79 -10.87 -0.67
N GLU A 22 -11.48 -11.79 -1.36
CA GLU A 22 -11.52 -13.20 -0.98
C GLU A 22 -10.44 -14.06 -1.66
N ARG A 23 -10.10 -13.75 -2.92
CA ARG A 23 -8.95 -14.24 -3.71
C ARG A 23 -9.20 -13.81 -5.14
N PRO A 24 -8.24 -13.21 -5.85
CA PRO A 24 -6.80 -13.29 -5.61
C PRO A 24 -6.14 -12.13 -4.81
N GLY A 25 -6.91 -11.20 -4.25
CA GLY A 25 -6.35 -10.00 -3.62
C GLY A 25 -5.73 -9.01 -4.61
N ILE A 26 -5.33 -7.87 -4.07
CA ILE A 26 -4.60 -6.81 -4.78
C ILE A 26 -3.11 -6.85 -4.43
N TYR A 27 -2.28 -6.40 -5.35
CA TYR A 27 -0.83 -6.36 -5.17
C TYR A 27 -0.20 -5.17 -5.86
N THR A 28 0.98 -4.81 -5.40
CA THR A 28 1.85 -3.77 -5.97
C THR A 28 3.27 -4.30 -6.05
N TYR A 29 4.15 -3.55 -6.70
CA TYR A 29 5.57 -3.83 -6.72
C TYR A 29 6.34 -2.80 -5.91
N HIS A 30 7.37 -3.28 -5.22
CA HIS A 30 8.33 -2.43 -4.53
C HIS A 30 9.73 -2.99 -4.78
N GLN A 31 10.58 -2.21 -5.45
CA GLN A 31 11.96 -2.62 -5.78
C GLN A 31 12.00 -3.98 -6.52
N GLY A 32 11.08 -4.19 -7.48
CA GLY A 32 10.95 -5.46 -8.21
C GLY A 32 10.34 -6.63 -7.42
N ASN A 33 10.02 -6.45 -6.13
CA ASN A 33 9.35 -7.47 -5.33
C ASN A 33 7.85 -7.26 -5.33
N LYS A 34 7.10 -8.33 -5.62
CA LYS A 34 5.64 -8.33 -5.52
C LYS A 34 5.21 -8.31 -4.06
N ILE A 35 4.35 -7.38 -3.70
CA ILE A 35 3.76 -7.26 -2.36
C ILE A 35 2.25 -7.33 -2.49
N SER A 36 1.63 -8.32 -1.85
CA SER A 36 0.17 -8.39 -1.77
C SER A 36 -0.32 -7.54 -0.59
N LEU A 37 -1.36 -6.74 -0.80
CA LEU A 37 -1.85 -5.78 0.19
C LEU A 37 -3.19 -6.22 0.76
N PHE A 38 -3.40 -5.96 2.05
CA PHE A 38 -4.62 -6.29 2.77
C PHE A 38 -4.96 -5.19 3.78
N GLY A 39 -6.25 -5.03 4.08
CA GLY A 39 -6.70 -3.98 5.00
C GLY A 39 -6.38 -2.59 4.46
N LEU A 40 -6.89 -2.27 3.26
CA LEU A 40 -6.78 -0.91 2.73
C LEU A 40 -7.93 -0.06 3.25
N SER A 41 -7.60 1.11 3.76
CA SER A 41 -8.56 2.11 4.23
C SER A 41 -8.11 3.50 3.81
N GLU A 42 -9.05 4.43 3.69
CA GLU A 42 -8.69 5.83 3.45
C GLU A 42 -8.08 6.43 4.72
N SER A 43 -6.96 7.13 4.56
CA SER A 43 -6.24 7.76 5.65
C SER A 43 -6.47 9.26 5.65
N LEU A 44 -6.87 9.78 6.82
CA LEU A 44 -6.89 11.21 7.11
C LEU A 44 -5.69 11.63 7.97
N LEU A 45 -4.69 10.74 8.11
CA LEU A 45 -3.50 11.05 8.88
C LEU A 45 -2.66 12.12 8.17
N PRO A 46 -2.07 13.06 8.92
CA PRO A 46 -1.06 13.96 8.38
C PRO A 46 0.06 13.14 7.74
N ASN A 47 0.46 13.53 6.54
CA ASN A 47 1.51 12.87 5.76
C ASN A 47 2.23 13.92 4.90
N SER A 48 3.43 13.59 4.45
CA SER A 48 4.25 14.47 3.61
C SER A 48 4.27 13.99 2.14
N LEU A 49 3.34 13.11 1.77
CA LEU A 49 3.33 12.47 0.47
C LEU A 49 2.77 13.40 -0.60
N SER A 50 3.59 13.68 -1.62
CA SER A 50 3.25 14.59 -2.71
C SER A 50 3.06 13.87 -4.05
N ALA A 51 3.90 12.88 -4.35
CA ALA A 51 3.85 12.14 -5.61
C ALA A 51 3.00 10.88 -5.50
N ILE A 52 2.32 10.53 -6.60
CA ILE A 52 1.52 9.31 -6.71
C ILE A 52 2.41 8.09 -6.53
N GLY A 53 1.96 7.13 -5.73
CA GLY A 53 2.71 5.92 -5.40
C GLY A 53 3.76 6.11 -4.31
N SER A 54 4.06 7.35 -3.87
CA SER A 54 4.97 7.57 -2.73
C SER A 54 4.41 6.93 -1.47
N ILE A 55 5.31 6.34 -0.68
CA ILE A 55 4.96 5.64 0.57
C ILE A 55 5.63 6.24 1.79
N GLU A 56 4.90 6.27 2.89
CA GLU A 56 5.36 6.77 4.18
C GLU A 56 4.95 5.79 5.28
N SER A 57 5.88 5.42 6.15
CA SER A 57 5.58 4.54 7.28
C SER A 57 4.96 5.32 8.43
N CYS A 58 3.91 4.79 9.05
CA CYS A 58 3.31 5.35 10.25
C CYS A 58 3.17 4.30 11.36
N ALA A 59 2.71 4.69 12.55
CA ALA A 59 2.54 3.76 13.67
C ALA A 59 1.48 2.69 13.37
N GLN A 60 0.48 3.01 12.55
CA GLN A 60 -0.65 2.15 12.21
C GLN A 60 -0.34 1.20 11.05
N GLY A 61 0.59 1.56 10.16
CA GLY A 61 0.83 0.81 8.94
C GLY A 61 1.68 1.58 7.93
N LEU A 62 1.31 1.44 6.65
CA LEU A 62 1.95 2.15 5.55
C LEU A 62 0.96 3.07 4.85
N LEU A 63 1.32 4.33 4.72
CA LEU A 63 0.60 5.32 3.92
C LEU A 63 1.10 5.29 2.49
N VAL A 64 0.19 5.41 1.53
CA VAL A 64 0.51 5.50 0.10
C VAL A 64 -0.36 6.57 -0.56
N ARG A 65 0.28 7.44 -1.35
CA ARG A 65 -0.40 8.52 -2.05
C ARG A 65 -1.05 8.03 -3.34
N CYS A 66 -2.35 8.27 -3.43
CA CYS A 66 -3.14 8.08 -4.64
C CYS A 66 -3.26 9.42 -5.39
N SER A 67 -4.00 9.47 -6.50
CA SER A 67 -4.16 10.73 -7.24
C SER A 67 -4.92 11.80 -6.47
N ASP A 68 -5.91 11.43 -5.65
CA ASP A 68 -6.77 12.35 -4.89
C ASP A 68 -6.44 12.36 -3.39
N SER A 69 -6.38 11.19 -2.74
CA SER A 69 -6.16 11.06 -1.29
C SER A 69 -5.01 10.10 -0.95
N VAL A 70 -4.94 9.65 0.30
CA VAL A 70 -3.89 8.77 0.82
C VAL A 70 -4.56 7.55 1.41
N LEU A 71 -4.04 6.37 1.09
CA LEU A 71 -4.53 5.11 1.64
C LEU A 71 -3.60 4.62 2.74
N LEU A 72 -4.18 4.07 3.80
CA LEU A 72 -3.50 3.29 4.81
C LEU A 72 -3.60 1.81 4.45
N ILE A 73 -2.46 1.13 4.53
CA ILE A 73 -2.33 -0.31 4.39
C ILE A 73 -2.00 -0.88 5.76
N ASP A 74 -2.83 -1.79 6.25
CA ASP A 74 -2.65 -2.41 7.56
C ASP A 74 -1.70 -3.62 7.49
N GLU A 75 -1.86 -4.46 6.45
CA GLU A 75 -1.17 -5.74 6.32
C GLU A 75 -0.61 -5.95 4.91
N VAL A 76 0.56 -6.61 4.84
CA VAL A 76 1.22 -6.95 3.59
C VAL A 76 1.75 -8.38 3.59
N ILE A 77 1.84 -8.97 2.41
CA ILE A 77 2.55 -10.23 2.15
C ILE A 77 3.61 -9.96 1.08
N PRO A 78 4.88 -9.77 1.48
CA PRO A 78 6.00 -9.75 0.54
C PRO A 78 6.17 -11.10 -0.14
N ALA A 79 6.66 -11.10 -1.38
CA ALA A 79 6.94 -12.33 -2.13
C ALA A 79 7.76 -13.35 -1.31
N GLY A 80 7.24 -14.56 -1.16
CA GLY A 80 7.91 -15.64 -0.42
C GLY A 80 7.90 -15.51 1.11
N LYS A 81 7.22 -14.51 1.68
CA LYS A 81 7.10 -14.33 3.14
C LYS A 81 5.68 -14.59 3.64
N LYS A 82 5.54 -14.67 4.97
CA LYS A 82 4.24 -14.71 5.65
C LYS A 82 3.61 -13.32 5.71
N ARG A 83 2.29 -13.28 5.91
CA ARG A 83 1.55 -12.05 6.23
C ARG A 83 2.11 -11.39 7.48
N MET A 84 2.29 -10.08 7.40
CA MET A 84 2.80 -9.23 8.48
C MET A 84 2.14 -7.85 8.41
N SER A 85 2.24 -7.09 9.49
CA SER A 85 1.82 -5.68 9.47
C SER A 85 2.65 -4.88 8.47
N ALA A 86 2.01 -3.93 7.79
CA ALA A 86 2.69 -3.00 6.90
C ALA A 86 3.72 -2.14 7.64
N ALA A 87 3.49 -1.83 8.92
CA ALA A 87 4.46 -1.12 9.76
C ALA A 87 5.71 -1.96 10.01
N ASP A 88 5.57 -3.27 10.24
CA ASP A 88 6.70 -4.18 10.43
C ASP A 88 7.46 -4.41 9.12
N PHE A 89 6.73 -4.49 8.01
CA PHE A 89 7.35 -4.49 6.68
C PHE A 89 8.18 -3.23 6.46
N ALA A 90 7.65 -2.04 6.78
CA ALA A 90 8.37 -0.78 6.64
C ALA A 90 9.66 -0.73 7.46
N ARG A 91 9.62 -1.23 8.71
CA ARG A 91 10.80 -1.35 9.58
C ARG A 91 11.87 -2.26 8.97
N GLY A 92 11.47 -3.39 8.39
CA GLY A 92 12.40 -4.33 7.76
C GLY A 92 12.93 -3.86 6.41
N ALA A 93 12.11 -3.13 5.63
CA ALA A 93 12.41 -2.69 4.27
C ALA A 93 13.27 -1.41 4.20
N HIS A 94 13.58 -0.77 5.33
CA HIS A 94 14.33 0.49 5.39
C HIS A 94 13.73 1.54 4.44
N LEU A 95 12.42 1.78 4.55
CA LEU A 95 11.75 2.76 3.72
C LEU A 95 12.32 4.16 3.99
N THR A 96 12.75 4.82 2.93
CA THR A 96 13.22 6.19 2.93
C THR A 96 12.09 7.12 2.50
N SER A 97 12.24 8.43 2.72
CA SER A 97 11.27 9.43 2.25
C SER A 97 11.06 9.45 0.73
N GLU A 98 11.95 8.81 -0.05
CA GLU A 98 11.83 8.67 -1.50
C GLU A 98 11.30 7.29 -1.94
N SER A 99 10.87 6.45 -1.00
CA SER A 99 10.31 5.15 -1.35
C SER A 99 8.95 5.33 -2.03
N ALA A 100 8.73 4.58 -3.10
CA ALA A 100 7.49 4.58 -3.86
C ALA A 100 7.13 3.16 -4.33
N PHE A 101 5.84 2.92 -4.46
CA PHE A 101 5.29 1.72 -5.09
C PHE A 101 5.07 1.92 -6.59
N GLU A 102 5.22 0.82 -7.32
CA GLU A 102 4.93 0.69 -8.76
C GLU A 102 3.56 0.05 -9.02
#